data_AF-A0A2H0IUH6-F1
#
_entry.id   AF-A0A2H0IUH6-F1
#
_cell.length_a   1.000
_cell.length_b   1.000
_cell.length_c   1.000
_cell.angle_alpha   90.00
_cell.angle_beta   90.00
_cell.angle_gamma   90.00
#
_symmetry.space_group_name_H-M   'P 1'
#
loop_
_entity.id
_entity.type
_entity.pdbx_description
1 polymer ?
#
loop_
_entity_poly.entity_id
_entity_poly.type
_entity_poly.pdbx_seq_one_letter_code
_entity_poly.pdbx_strand_id
1 'polypeptide(L)'
;MGELAEETKSMVKGLLNKLAEMREAFTWRINNTYSDGINNTVLEILTFEKGIQTGRIAFQLEDGHVINYRYKELEKQLPAQIIDLLLDVIGLEMAAV
;
A
#
# COMPACT_ATOMS: atom_id res chain seq x y z
N MET A 1 -18.96 -5.06 10.82
CA MET A 1 -18.12 -4.44 9.77
C MET A 1 -16.96 -3.69 10.44
N GLY A 2 -16.04 -4.39 11.13
CA GLY A 2 -15.09 -3.66 11.99
C GLY A 2 -13.82 -4.38 12.47
N GLU A 3 -13.68 -5.70 12.29
CA GLU A 3 -12.47 -6.40 12.75
C GLU A 3 -11.48 -6.62 11.61
N LEU A 4 -11.91 -7.24 10.50
CA LEU A 4 -11.10 -7.47 9.30
C LEU A 4 -10.54 -6.19 8.67
N ALA A 5 -11.33 -5.12 8.64
CA ALA A 5 -10.90 -3.82 8.10
C ALA A 5 -9.81 -3.18 8.98
N GLU A 6 -9.94 -3.25 10.31
CA GLU A 6 -8.93 -2.72 11.23
C GLU A 6 -7.67 -3.59 11.24
N GLU A 7 -7.81 -4.91 11.10
CA GLU A 7 -6.68 -5.84 10.94
C GLU A 7 -5.90 -5.53 9.65
N THR A 8 -6.59 -5.42 8.52
CA THR A 8 -5.99 -5.07 7.21
C THR A 8 -5.25 -3.74 7.30
N LYS A 9 -5.87 -2.72 7.90
CA LYS A 9 -5.26 -1.41 8.12
C LYS A 9 -4.01 -1.48 8.99
N SER A 10 -4.07 -2.25 10.07
CA SER A 10 -2.94 -2.45 10.99
C SER A 10 -1.78 -3.14 10.28
N MET A 11 -2.04 -4.22 9.53
CA MET A 11 -1.05 -4.94 8.75
C MET A 11 -0.40 -4.06 7.69
N VAL A 12 -1.20 -3.33 6.90
CA VAL A 12 -0.71 -2.40 5.88
C VAL A 12 0.20 -1.35 6.49
N LYS A 13 -0.20 -0.72 7.60
CA LYS A 13 0.64 0.25 8.32
C LYS A 13 1.93 -0.39 8.84
N GLY A 14 1.87 -1.60 9.37
CA GLY A 14 3.04 -2.33 9.85
C GLY A 14 4.06 -2.58 8.74
N LEU A 15 3.61 -3.02 7.56
CA LEU A 15 4.47 -3.24 6.40
C LEU A 15 5.08 -1.93 5.87
N LEU A 16 4.28 -0.87 5.77
CA LEU A 16 4.76 0.45 5.34
C LEU A 16 5.77 1.06 6.31
N ASN A 17 5.59 0.86 7.63
CA ASN A 17 6.57 1.27 8.63
C ASN A 17 7.88 0.52 8.49
N LYS A 18 7.85 -0.81 8.30
CA LYS A 18 9.07 -1.58 8.04
C LYS A 18 9.80 -1.07 6.81
N LEU A 19 9.08 -0.74 5.74
CA LEU A 19 9.67 -0.17 4.53
C LEU A 19 10.34 1.19 4.78
N ALA A 20 9.73 2.05 5.61
CA ALA A 20 10.30 3.32 6.03
C ALA A 20 11.54 3.17 6.94
N GLU A 21 11.57 2.15 7.81
CA GLU A 21 12.73 1.83 8.64
C GLU A 21 13.92 1.34 7.81
N MET A 22 13.66 0.64 6.70
CA MET A 22 14.72 0.10 5.82
C MET A 22 15.39 1.16 4.95
N ARG A 23 14.69 2.26 4.62
CA ARG A 23 15.19 3.33 3.74
C ARG A 23 14.90 4.68 4.39
N GLU A 24 15.94 5.35 4.92
CA GLU A 24 15.81 6.66 5.60
C GLU A 24 15.09 7.74 4.78
N ALA A 25 15.13 7.65 3.45
CA ALA A 25 14.49 8.62 2.55
C ALA A 25 13.05 8.24 2.13
N PHE A 26 12.56 7.07 2.54
CA PHE A 26 11.22 6.59 2.21
C PHE A 26 10.21 7.08 3.23
N THR A 27 9.13 7.70 2.74
CA THR A 27 7.98 8.07 3.58
C THR A 27 6.70 7.67 2.87
N TRP A 28 5.62 7.49 3.63
CA TRP A 28 4.34 7.08 3.10
C TRP A 28 3.19 7.85 3.76
N ARG A 29 2.06 7.92 3.05
CA ARG A 29 0.81 8.51 3.55
C ARG A 29 -0.36 7.66 3.10
N ILE A 30 -1.37 7.52 3.96
CA ILE A 30 -2.66 6.92 3.59
C ILE A 30 -3.72 8.02 3.54
N ASN A 31 -4.42 8.10 2.41
CA ASN A 31 -5.60 8.93 2.22
C ASN A 31 -6.83 8.02 2.14
N ASN A 32 -7.96 8.50 2.67
CA ASN A 32 -9.26 7.89 2.40
C ASN A 32 -9.83 8.58 1.16
N THR A 33 -10.11 7.81 0.12
CA THR A 33 -10.46 8.39 -1.18
C THR A 33 -11.96 8.39 -1.40
N TYR A 34 -12.66 7.27 -1.11
CA TYR A 34 -14.11 7.15 -1.31
C TYR A 34 -14.74 6.07 -0.42
N SER A 35 -16.01 6.29 -0.06
CA SER A 35 -16.95 5.23 0.34
C SER A 35 -17.94 5.08 -0.82
N ASP A 36 -17.96 3.93 -1.50
CA ASP A 36 -18.69 3.76 -2.79
C ASP A 36 -20.24 3.79 -2.69
N GLY A 37 -20.81 4.19 -1.55
CA GLY A 37 -22.25 4.14 -1.30
C GLY A 37 -22.82 2.74 -1.07
N ILE A 38 -21.99 1.68 -1.16
CA ILE A 38 -22.29 0.26 -0.95
C ILE A 38 -21.31 -0.36 0.07
N ASN A 39 -20.81 0.45 1.01
CA ASN A 39 -19.94 0.06 2.13
C ASN A 39 -18.50 -0.40 1.83
N ASN A 40 -17.95 -0.13 0.64
CA ASN A 40 -16.52 -0.38 0.43
C ASN A 40 -15.70 0.91 0.59
N THR A 41 -14.73 0.86 1.50
CA THR A 41 -13.81 1.95 1.82
C THR A 41 -12.57 1.79 0.96
N VAL A 42 -12.37 2.73 0.04
CA VAL A 42 -11.15 2.77 -0.76
C VAL A 42 -10.11 3.60 -0.04
N LEU A 43 -8.98 2.98 0.25
CA LEU A 43 -7.79 3.65 0.75
C LEU A 43 -6.75 3.81 -0.36
N GLU A 44 -6.05 4.92 -0.30
CA GLU A 44 -4.94 5.23 -1.18
C GLU A 44 -3.65 5.41 -0.38
N ILE A 45 -2.65 4.59 -0.68
CA ILE A 45 -1.29 4.73 -0.18
C ILE A 45 -0.49 5.55 -1.18
N LEU A 46 0.13 6.62 -0.72
CA LEU A 46 1.11 7.39 -1.48
C LEU A 46 2.49 7.13 -0.88
N THR A 47 3.47 6.86 -1.73
CA THR A 47 4.85 6.64 -1.32
C THR A 47 5.74 7.73 -1.88
N PHE A 48 6.72 8.15 -1.08
CA PHE A 48 7.62 9.24 -1.39
C PHE A 48 9.05 8.83 -1.11
N GLU A 49 9.95 9.30 -1.97
CA GLU A 49 11.39 9.14 -1.80
C GLU A 49 12.04 10.52 -1.89
N LYS A 50 12.77 10.94 -0.85
CA LYS A 50 13.36 12.28 -0.74
C LYS A 50 12.34 13.41 -0.98
N GLY A 51 11.08 13.19 -0.58
CA GLY A 51 9.97 14.15 -0.75
C GLY A 51 9.29 14.13 -2.12
N ILE A 52 9.78 13.33 -3.07
CA ILE A 52 9.15 13.17 -4.40
C ILE A 52 8.22 11.96 -4.37
N GLN A 53 6.99 12.11 -4.86
CA GLN A 53 6.06 10.98 -4.93
C GLN A 53 6.55 9.95 -5.96
N THR A 54 6.81 8.73 -5.51
CA THR A 54 7.36 7.63 -6.34
C THR A 54 6.36 6.50 -6.57
N GLY A 55 5.26 6.50 -5.83
CA GLY A 55 4.25 5.45 -5.97
C GLY A 55 2.88 5.85 -5.44
N ARG A 56 1.89 5.09 -5.87
CA ARG A 56 0.48 5.20 -5.50
C ARG A 56 -0.17 3.83 -5.58
N ILE A 57 -0.87 3.43 -4.53
CA ILE A 57 -1.58 2.15 -4.45
C ILE A 57 -2.99 2.44 -3.94
N ALA A 58 -4.01 2.01 -4.67
CA ALA A 58 -5.40 2.09 -4.26
C ALA A 58 -5.96 0.69 -4.00
N PHE A 59 -6.60 0.49 -2.86
CA PHE A 59 -7.14 -0.81 -2.46
C PHE A 59 -8.43 -0.67 -1.65
N GLN A 60 -9.25 -1.73 -1.66
CA GLN A 60 -10.45 -1.85 -0.81
C GLN A 60 -10.03 -2.33 0.57
N LEU A 61 -10.46 -1.60 1.61
CA LEU A 61 -10.07 -1.87 2.99
C LEU A 61 -10.68 -3.16 3.52
N GLU A 62 -11.87 -3.50 3.06
CA GLU A 62 -12.70 -4.57 3.60
C GLU A 62 -12.15 -5.96 3.28
N ASP A 63 -11.56 -6.12 2.10
CA ASP A 63 -11.07 -7.40 1.58
C ASP A 63 -9.62 -7.34 1.07
N GLY A 64 -8.95 -6.19 1.20
CA GLY A 64 -7.57 -5.98 0.78
C GLY A 64 -7.38 -5.90 -0.74
N HIS A 65 -8.45 -5.89 -1.53
CA HIS A 65 -8.34 -5.99 -2.98
C HIS A 65 -7.68 -4.76 -3.61
N VAL A 66 -6.62 -4.96 -4.39
CA VAL A 66 -5.91 -3.87 -5.08
C VAL A 66 -6.69 -3.47 -6.33
N ILE A 67 -7.12 -2.20 -6.37
CA ILE A 67 -7.85 -1.61 -7.49
C ILE A 67 -6.87 -1.17 -8.58
N ASN A 68 -5.79 -0.51 -8.18
CA ASN A 68 -4.75 -0.01 -9.07
C ASN A 68 -3.48 0.27 -8.27
N TYR A 69 -2.32 0.10 -8.88
CA TYR A 69 -1.07 0.52 -8.29
C TYR A 69 -0.08 1.01 -9.35
N ARG A 70 0.81 1.90 -8.91
CA ARG A 70 2.02 2.30 -9.60
C ARG A 70 3.11 2.39 -8.56
N TYR A 71 4.16 1.60 -8.71
CA TYR A 71 5.31 1.67 -7.82
C TYR A 71 6.58 1.37 -8.62
N LYS A 72 7.40 2.40 -8.88
CA LYS A 72 8.66 2.28 -9.65
C LYS A 72 8.48 1.41 -10.93
N GLU A 73 9.39 0.48 -11.17
CA GLU A 73 9.44 -0.43 -12.34
C GLU A 73 8.64 -1.74 -12.16
N LEU A 74 7.72 -1.83 -11.17
CA LEU A 74 6.81 -2.97 -11.08
C LEU A 74 5.80 -2.93 -12.25
N GLU A 75 6.20 -3.48 -13.39
CA GLU A 75 5.36 -3.76 -14.55
C GLU A 75 4.85 -5.20 -14.53
N LYS A 76 4.26 -5.65 -13.42
CA LYS A 76 3.65 -6.99 -13.36
C LYS A 76 2.17 -6.96 -13.02
N GLN A 77 1.48 -8.03 -13.43
CA GLN A 77 0.06 -8.28 -13.21
C GLN A 77 -0.39 -7.74 -11.85
N LEU A 78 -1.55 -7.07 -11.83
CA LEU A 78 -2.18 -6.57 -10.61
C LEU A 78 -2.24 -7.70 -9.57
N PRO A 79 -1.45 -7.63 -8.47
CA PRO A 79 -1.64 -8.57 -7.39
C PRO A 79 -3.05 -8.40 -6.84
N ALA A 80 -3.72 -9.51 -6.54
CA ALA A 80 -5.11 -9.46 -6.11
C ALA A 80 -5.27 -8.78 -4.74
N GLN A 81 -4.21 -8.74 -3.92
CA GLN A 81 -4.24 -8.42 -2.49
C GLN A 81 -3.13 -7.44 -2.09
N ILE A 82 -3.48 -6.47 -1.23
CA ILE A 82 -2.58 -5.38 -0.80
C ILE A 82 -1.38 -5.87 0.00
N ILE A 83 -1.57 -6.90 0.82
CA ILE A 83 -0.50 -7.46 1.65
C ILE A 83 0.58 -8.07 0.76
N ASP A 84 0.18 -8.89 -0.21
CA ASP A 84 1.11 -9.51 -1.17
C ASP A 84 1.88 -8.45 -1.95
N LEU A 85 1.19 -7.41 -2.43
CA LEU A 85 1.84 -6.29 -3.12
C LEU A 85 2.89 -5.59 -2.24
N LEU A 86 2.58 -5.33 -0.98
CA LEU A 86 3.53 -4.67 -0.07
C LEU A 86 4.71 -5.58 0.29
N LEU A 87 4.51 -6.88 0.38
CA LEU A 87 5.60 -7.85 0.57
C LEU A 87 6.51 -7.91 -0.67
N ASP A 88 5.94 -7.89 -1.88
CA ASP A 88 6.71 -7.82 -3.13
C ASP A 88 7.52 -6.52 -3.21
N VAL A 89 6.92 -5.37 -2.82
CA VAL A 89 7.62 -4.08 -2.75
C VAL A 89 8.78 -4.13 -1.75
N ILE A 90 8.57 -4.70 -0.56
CA ILE A 90 9.65 -4.88 0.42
C ILE A 90 10.75 -5.76 -0.16
N GLY A 91 10.41 -6.89 -0.79
CA GLY A 91 11.38 -7.79 -1.40
C GLY A 91 12.20 -7.12 -2.51
N LEU A 92 11.57 -6.29 -3.35
CA LEU A 92 12.25 -5.50 -4.37
C LEU A 92 13.19 -4.46 -3.77
N GLU A 93 12.73 -3.73 -2.76
CA GLU A 93 13.57 -2.74 -2.08
C GLU A 93 14.74 -3.38 -1.35
N MET A 94 14.58 -4.60 -0.81
CA MET A 94 15.68 -5.41 -0.26
C MET A 94 16.70 -5.82 -1.31
N ALA A 95 16.25 -6.23 -2.50
CA ALA A 95 17.13 -6.65 -3.58
C ALA A 95 17.87 -5.48 -4.25
N ALA A 96 17.35 -4.26 -4.09
CA ALA A 96 17.95 -3.02 -4.58
C ALA A 96 18.90 -2.36 -3.58
N VAL A 97 19.34 -3.09 -2.53
CA VAL A 97 20.38 -2.68 -1.56
C VAL A 97 21.70 -3.38 -1.88
#